data_AF-A0A7D9M6R8-F1
#
_entry.id   AF-A0A7D9M6R8-F1
#
_cell.length_a   1.000
_cell.length_b   1.000
_cell.length_c   1.000
_cell.angle_alpha   90.00
_cell.angle_beta   90.00
_cell.angle_gamma   90.00
#
_symmetry.space_group_name_H-M   'P 1'
#
loop_
_entity.id
_entity.type
_entity.pdbx_description
1 polymer ?
#
loop_
_entity_poly.entity_id
_entity_poly.type
_entity_poly.pdbx_seq_one_letter_code
_entity_poly.pdbx_strand_id
1 'polypeptide(L)'
;MASSYKKRRFRDPQSVERSIDNVRNAIPQTTRYKNRWGVRIFEDWQSGRENKAVMCESNPFSLDLQNLQNLETELCSMTARTLNFWLIKFVQEVCDKDGKPWPYPGRTVYQIICSLKRHLDKNGRAEANMLNANNHWSTFRRVLDSEMKATHREGESRTRREKEAITDDEE
;
A
#
# COMPACT_ATOMS: atom_id res chain seq x y z
N MET A 1 -9.73 58.44 9.53
CA MET A 1 -9.90 57.44 10.62
C MET A 1 -9.05 56.23 10.28
N ALA A 2 -8.01 55.96 11.06
CA ALA A 2 -7.11 54.83 10.81
C ALA A 2 -7.71 53.53 11.39
N SER A 3 -7.95 52.55 10.52
CA SER A 3 -8.36 51.20 10.94
C SER A 3 -7.20 50.53 11.68
N SER A 4 -7.32 50.44 13.00
CA SER A 4 -6.38 49.72 13.86
C SER A 4 -6.50 48.22 13.57
N TYR A 5 -5.62 47.71 12.70
CA TYR A 5 -5.47 46.27 12.51
C TYR A 5 -4.92 45.65 13.79
N LYS A 6 -5.81 45.15 14.65
CA LYS A 6 -5.43 44.28 15.77
C LYS A 6 -4.69 43.07 15.21
N LYS A 7 -3.40 42.91 15.56
CA LYS A 7 -2.65 41.67 15.34
C LYS A 7 -3.41 40.54 16.05
N ARG A 8 -4.08 39.68 15.28
CA ARG A 8 -4.72 38.47 15.79
C ARG A 8 -3.87 37.25 15.43
N ARG A 9 -3.63 36.38 16.42
CA ARG A 9 -2.94 35.08 16.22
C ARG A 9 -3.81 34.08 15.46
N PHE A 10 -5.14 34.17 15.62
CA PHE A 10 -6.11 33.24 15.04
C PHE A 10 -7.14 33.99 14.19
N ARG A 11 -7.68 33.29 13.18
CA ARG A 11 -8.79 33.74 12.34
C ARG A 11 -10.11 33.62 13.11
N ASP A 12 -11.16 34.25 12.61
CA ASP A 12 -12.51 34.07 13.15
C ASP A 12 -12.99 32.61 12.95
N PRO A 13 -13.96 32.14 13.77
CA PRO A 13 -14.49 30.79 13.65
C PRO A 13 -14.97 30.44 12.23
N GLN A 14 -14.64 29.23 11.77
CA GLN A 14 -15.03 28.75 10.45
C GLN A 14 -16.54 28.47 10.42
N SER A 15 -17.20 28.78 9.30
CA SER A 15 -18.61 28.40 9.11
C SER A 15 -18.77 26.87 9.00
N VAL A 16 -19.98 26.40 9.26
CA VAL A 16 -20.33 24.98 9.14
C VAL A 16 -20.19 24.52 7.69
N GLU A 17 -20.65 25.32 6.73
CA GLU A 17 -20.61 25.03 5.30
C GLU A 17 -19.17 24.86 4.81
N ARG A 18 -18.28 25.78 5.22
CA ARG A 18 -16.87 25.70 4.84
C ARG A 18 -16.15 24.54 5.53
N SER A 19 -16.58 24.16 6.73
CA SER A 19 -16.06 22.95 7.40
C SER A 19 -16.49 21.68 6.67
N ILE A 20 -17.73 21.60 6.19
CA ILE A 20 -18.22 20.49 5.36
C ILE A 20 -17.46 20.44 4.02
N ASP A 21 -17.26 21.58 3.36
CA ASP A 21 -16.53 21.66 2.10
C ASP A 21 -15.06 21.22 2.25
N ASN A 22 -14.40 21.63 3.34
CA ASN A 22 -13.05 21.19 3.66
C ASN A 22 -12.95 19.66 3.77
N VAL A 23 -13.93 19.00 4.39
CA VAL A 23 -13.96 17.54 4.49
C VAL A 23 -14.21 16.90 3.13
N ARG A 24 -15.16 17.42 2.34
CA ARG A 24 -15.48 16.90 0.99
C ARG A 24 -14.30 16.99 0.04
N ASN A 25 -13.51 18.06 0.15
CA ASN A 25 -12.36 18.34 -0.71
C ASN A 25 -11.01 17.96 -0.07
N ALA A 26 -11.01 17.31 1.11
CA ALA A 26 -9.81 16.99 1.86
C ALA A 26 -8.81 16.09 1.12
N ILE A 27 -9.29 15.27 0.17
CA ILE A 27 -8.46 14.31 -0.58
C ILE A 27 -8.16 14.89 -1.97
N PRO A 28 -6.89 15.28 -2.26
CA PRO A 28 -6.50 15.80 -3.55
C PRO A 28 -6.74 14.82 -4.69
N GLN A 29 -7.02 15.33 -5.89
CA GLN A 29 -7.27 14.52 -7.09
C GLN A 29 -6.12 13.55 -7.42
N THR A 30 -4.87 13.99 -7.23
CA THR A 30 -3.68 13.15 -7.40
C THR A 30 -3.65 11.96 -6.44
N THR A 31 -4.16 12.15 -5.21
CA THR A 31 -4.29 11.07 -4.22
C THR A 31 -5.40 10.10 -4.63
N ARG A 32 -6.53 10.60 -5.15
CA ARG A 32 -7.60 9.75 -5.69
C ARG A 32 -7.10 8.90 -6.86
N TYR A 33 -6.29 9.49 -7.75
CA TYR A 33 -5.65 8.77 -8.84
C TYR A 33 -4.72 7.67 -8.33
N LYS A 34 -3.80 7.99 -7.41
CA LYS A 34 -2.88 6.99 -6.81
C LYS A 34 -3.64 5.87 -6.09
N ASN A 35 -4.75 6.20 -5.42
CA ASN A 35 -5.60 5.20 -4.78
C ASN A 35 -6.19 4.22 -5.80
N ARG A 36 -6.77 4.74 -6.89
CA ARG A 36 -7.28 3.90 -7.99
C ARG A 36 -6.18 3.07 -8.62
N TRP A 37 -5.00 3.65 -8.82
CA TRP A 37 -3.86 2.93 -9.37
C TRP A 37 -3.44 1.76 -8.46
N GLY A 38 -3.27 1.98 -7.16
CA GLY A 38 -2.89 0.91 -6.22
C GLY A 38 -3.94 -0.21 -6.12
N VAL A 39 -5.23 0.13 -6.17
CA VAL A 39 -6.32 -0.86 -6.23
C VAL A 39 -6.26 -1.66 -7.52
N ARG A 40 -6.05 -0.99 -8.67
CA ARG A 40 -5.91 -1.66 -9.96
C ARG A 40 -4.73 -2.63 -9.99
N ILE A 41 -3.60 -2.29 -9.36
CA ILE A 41 -2.47 -3.23 -9.25
C ILE A 41 -2.89 -4.51 -8.50
N PHE A 42 -3.66 -4.37 -7.43
CA PHE A 42 -4.20 -5.53 -6.71
C PHE A 42 -5.20 -6.32 -7.55
N GLU A 43 -6.13 -5.66 -8.24
CA GLU A 43 -7.11 -6.33 -9.12
C GLU A 43 -6.45 -7.05 -10.31
N ASP A 44 -5.43 -6.43 -10.92
CA ASP A 44 -4.63 -7.02 -12.00
C ASP A 44 -3.95 -8.31 -11.49
N TRP A 45 -3.31 -8.24 -10.31
CA TRP A 45 -2.70 -9.41 -9.65
C TRP A 45 -3.73 -10.47 -9.28
N GLN A 46 -4.85 -10.08 -8.67
CA GLN A 46 -5.94 -10.97 -8.25
C GLN A 46 -6.53 -11.73 -9.45
N SER A 47 -6.66 -11.05 -10.58
CA SER A 47 -7.17 -11.63 -11.82
C SER A 47 -6.17 -12.59 -12.45
N GLY A 48 -4.89 -12.19 -12.51
CA GLY A 48 -3.82 -12.94 -13.16
C GLY A 48 -3.19 -14.07 -12.33
N ARG A 49 -3.42 -14.11 -11.01
CA ARG A 49 -2.88 -15.18 -10.14
C ARG A 49 -3.51 -16.52 -10.48
N GLU A 50 -2.69 -17.54 -10.70
CA GLU A 50 -3.14 -18.91 -10.99
C GLU A 50 -3.85 -19.56 -9.79
N ASN A 51 -3.21 -19.54 -8.62
CA ASN A 51 -3.74 -20.17 -7.41
C ASN A 51 -4.62 -19.20 -6.62
N LYS A 52 -5.94 -19.40 -6.68
CA LYS A 52 -6.93 -18.54 -5.97
C LYS A 52 -7.56 -19.20 -4.75
N ALA A 53 -7.38 -20.51 -4.59
CA ALA A 53 -7.92 -21.27 -3.48
C ALA A 53 -6.95 -21.29 -2.29
N VAL A 54 -7.42 -20.94 -1.08
CA VAL A 54 -6.59 -20.94 0.13
C VAL A 54 -5.96 -22.31 0.39
N MET A 55 -6.72 -23.38 0.16
CA MET A 55 -6.28 -24.76 0.41
C MET A 55 -5.13 -25.21 -0.49
N CYS A 56 -4.91 -24.53 -1.62
CA CYS A 56 -3.83 -24.84 -2.56
C CYS A 56 -2.56 -23.99 -2.28
N GLU A 57 -2.62 -23.06 -1.32
CA GLU A 57 -1.52 -22.15 -1.03
C GLU A 57 -0.53 -22.74 -0.02
N SER A 58 0.74 -22.42 -0.23
CA SER A 58 1.77 -22.67 0.77
C SER A 58 1.57 -21.77 1.98
N ASN A 59 1.77 -22.32 3.18
CA ASN A 59 1.63 -21.59 4.44
C ASN A 59 2.91 -21.69 5.30
N PRO A 60 4.01 -21.06 4.86
CA PRO A 60 5.28 -21.09 5.61
C PRO A 60 5.21 -20.29 6.92
N PHE A 61 4.14 -19.50 7.11
CA PHE A 61 3.96 -18.62 8.26
C PHE A 61 3.05 -19.23 9.35
N SER A 62 2.66 -20.51 9.20
CA SER A 62 1.78 -21.23 10.12
C SER A 62 0.50 -20.46 10.48
N LEU A 63 -0.05 -19.71 9.51
CA LEU A 63 -1.32 -18.99 9.68
C LEU A 63 -2.45 -20.00 9.79
N ASP A 64 -3.44 -19.73 10.64
CA ASP A 64 -4.65 -20.56 10.67
C ASP A 64 -5.46 -20.33 9.38
N LEU A 65 -5.48 -21.35 8.52
CA LEU A 65 -6.16 -21.35 7.22
C LEU A 65 -7.67 -21.63 7.35
N GLN A 66 -8.15 -22.05 8.52
CA GLN A 66 -9.56 -22.32 8.71
C GLN A 66 -10.40 -21.05 8.52
N ASN A 67 -11.49 -21.19 7.76
CA ASN A 67 -12.46 -20.11 7.49
C ASN A 67 -11.87 -18.88 6.76
N LEU A 68 -10.72 -19.02 6.10
CA LEU A 68 -10.25 -18.00 5.18
C LEU A 68 -11.03 -18.08 3.86
N GLN A 69 -11.31 -16.93 3.26
CA GLN A 69 -12.02 -16.88 1.99
C GLN A 69 -11.02 -16.96 0.82
N ASN A 70 -11.44 -17.57 -0.28
CA ASN A 70 -10.65 -17.63 -1.52
C ASN A 70 -10.39 -16.24 -2.10
N LEU A 71 -9.35 -16.13 -2.92
CA LEU A 71 -8.91 -14.87 -3.52
C LEU A 71 -9.96 -14.26 -4.44
N GLU A 72 -10.92 -15.04 -4.95
CA GLU A 72 -12.05 -14.53 -5.75
C GLU A 72 -13.01 -13.63 -4.97
N THR A 73 -12.92 -13.65 -3.64
CA THR A 73 -13.67 -12.72 -2.78
C THR A 73 -13.26 -11.29 -3.10
N GLU A 74 -14.23 -10.40 -3.25
CA GLU A 74 -13.97 -8.97 -3.46
C GLU A 74 -13.19 -8.37 -2.28
N LEU A 75 -12.25 -7.45 -2.57
CA LEU A 75 -11.29 -6.90 -1.60
C LEU A 75 -11.99 -6.33 -0.35
N CYS A 76 -13.06 -5.55 -0.52
CA CYS A 76 -13.82 -4.96 0.57
C CYS A 76 -14.76 -5.94 1.29
N SER A 77 -14.87 -7.18 0.80
CA SER A 77 -15.70 -8.26 1.36
C SER A 77 -14.86 -9.30 2.13
N MET A 78 -13.53 -9.22 2.05
CA MET A 78 -12.63 -10.10 2.79
C MET A 78 -12.59 -9.77 4.29
N THR A 79 -12.56 -10.81 5.14
CA THR A 79 -12.26 -10.64 6.58
C THR A 79 -10.84 -10.12 6.78
N ALA A 80 -10.55 -9.51 7.94
CA ALA A 80 -9.19 -9.05 8.26
C ALA A 80 -8.15 -10.19 8.19
N ARG A 81 -8.52 -11.42 8.56
CA ARG A 81 -7.65 -12.60 8.47
C ARG A 81 -7.38 -12.99 7.01
N THR A 82 -8.42 -13.02 6.19
CA THR A 82 -8.33 -13.27 4.75
C THR A 82 -7.45 -12.21 4.07
N LEU A 83 -7.64 -10.94 4.39
CA LEU A 83 -6.82 -9.84 3.89
C LEU A 83 -5.36 -9.99 4.31
N ASN A 84 -5.09 -10.28 5.58
CA ASN A 84 -3.72 -10.50 6.06
C ASN A 84 -3.01 -11.61 5.28
N PHE A 85 -3.70 -12.71 5.03
CA PHE A 85 -3.18 -13.83 4.25
C PHE A 85 -2.87 -13.45 2.79
N TRP A 86 -3.84 -12.88 2.06
CA TRP A 86 -3.65 -12.57 0.64
C TRP A 86 -2.71 -11.37 0.42
N LEU A 87 -2.69 -10.39 1.32
CA LEU A 87 -1.78 -9.25 1.22
C LEU A 87 -0.32 -9.64 1.44
N ILE A 88 -0.03 -10.67 2.26
CA ILE A 88 1.32 -11.24 2.37
C ILE A 88 1.79 -11.72 1.00
N LYS A 89 0.97 -12.52 0.33
CA LYS A 89 1.27 -13.08 -0.99
C LYS A 89 1.42 -11.98 -2.04
N PHE A 90 0.49 -11.04 -2.05
CA PHE A 90 0.52 -9.89 -2.96
C PHE A 90 1.84 -9.12 -2.85
N VAL A 91 2.29 -8.81 -1.64
CA VAL A 91 3.54 -8.06 -1.42
C VAL A 91 4.78 -8.81 -1.92
N GLN A 92 4.77 -10.15 -1.81
CA GLN A 92 5.88 -10.99 -2.31
C GLN A 92 5.91 -11.10 -3.84
N GLU A 93 4.80 -10.83 -4.51
CA GLU A 93 4.64 -11.08 -5.94
C GLU A 93 4.50 -9.80 -6.78
N VAL A 94 4.26 -8.65 -6.15
CA VAL A 94 4.02 -7.39 -6.86
C VAL A 94 5.30 -6.87 -7.53
N CYS A 95 5.29 -6.85 -8.86
CA CYS A 95 6.39 -6.42 -9.71
C CYS A 95 5.98 -5.35 -10.73
N ASP A 96 6.96 -4.69 -11.33
CA ASP A 96 6.71 -3.62 -12.29
C ASP A 96 6.10 -4.12 -13.61
N LYS A 97 5.32 -3.27 -14.29
CA LYS A 97 4.50 -3.62 -15.46
C LYS A 97 5.30 -3.87 -16.75
N ASP A 98 6.59 -3.57 -16.77
CA ASP A 98 7.38 -3.53 -18.01
C ASP A 98 8.19 -4.80 -18.30
N GLY A 99 7.64 -5.97 -17.99
CA GLY A 99 8.19 -7.26 -18.43
C GLY A 99 9.58 -7.60 -17.86
N LYS A 100 10.09 -6.79 -16.94
CA LYS A 100 11.25 -7.13 -16.14
C LYS A 100 10.77 -7.77 -14.83
N PRO A 101 11.32 -8.92 -14.41
CA PRO A 101 10.93 -9.63 -13.20
C PRO A 101 11.41 -8.92 -11.92
N TRP A 102 11.49 -7.59 -11.93
CA TRP A 102 12.01 -6.81 -10.83
C TRP A 102 10.88 -6.38 -9.90
N PRO A 103 11.04 -6.56 -8.58
CA PRO A 103 10.09 -6.04 -7.61
C PRO A 103 10.08 -4.51 -7.66
N TYR A 104 8.91 -3.91 -7.37
CA TYR A 104 8.84 -2.46 -7.20
C TYR A 104 9.79 -2.00 -6.08
N PRO A 105 10.34 -0.76 -6.16
CA PRO A 105 11.06 -0.18 -5.03
C PRO A 105 10.19 -0.21 -3.76
N GLY A 106 10.78 -0.48 -2.60
CA GLY A 106 10.03 -0.60 -1.33
C GLY A 106 9.11 0.59 -1.03
N ARG A 107 9.52 1.82 -1.41
CA ARG A 107 8.67 3.01 -1.29
C ARG A 107 7.37 2.90 -2.13
N THR A 108 7.45 2.31 -3.31
CA THR A 108 6.30 2.11 -4.20
C THR A 108 5.38 1.03 -3.65
N VAL A 109 5.94 -0.10 -3.17
CA VAL A 109 5.15 -1.15 -2.49
C VAL A 109 4.39 -0.56 -1.30
N TYR A 110 5.05 0.23 -0.45
CA TYR A 110 4.40 0.90 0.66
C TYR A 110 3.27 1.86 0.22
N GLN A 111 3.45 2.59 -0.88
CA GLN A 111 2.43 3.47 -1.44
C GLN A 111 1.21 2.70 -1.97
N ILE A 112 1.42 1.51 -2.55
CA ILE A 112 0.34 0.61 -2.96
C ILE A 112 -0.44 0.15 -1.73
N ILE A 113 0.24 -0.33 -0.68
CA ILE A 113 -0.42 -0.75 0.57
C ILE A 113 -1.22 0.39 1.21
N CYS A 114 -0.65 1.60 1.26
CA CYS A 114 -1.35 2.78 1.73
C CYS A 114 -2.58 3.13 0.87
N SER A 115 -2.54 2.85 -0.43
CA SER A 115 -3.66 3.06 -1.35
C SER A 115 -4.79 2.07 -1.08
N LEU A 116 -4.46 0.79 -0.87
CA LEU A 116 -5.41 -0.25 -0.47
C LEU A 116 -6.06 0.06 0.89
N LYS A 117 -5.26 0.48 1.89
CA LYS A 117 -5.78 0.94 3.19
C LYS A 117 -6.83 2.05 3.01
N ARG A 118 -6.49 3.11 2.26
CA ARG A 118 -7.42 4.23 2.02
C ARG A 118 -8.68 3.79 1.27
N HIS A 119 -8.57 2.80 0.39
CA HIS A 119 -9.71 2.22 -0.30
C HIS A 119 -10.62 1.46 0.67
N LEU A 120 -10.06 0.62 1.54
CA LEU A 120 -10.80 -0.07 2.60
C LEU A 120 -11.50 0.92 3.53
N ASP A 121 -10.78 1.94 4.03
CA ASP A 121 -11.34 3.00 4.88
C ASP A 121 -12.55 3.68 4.21
N LYS A 122 -12.43 4.03 2.92
CA LYS A 122 -13.51 4.68 2.15
C LYS A 122 -14.75 3.79 2.00
N ASN A 123 -14.57 2.47 1.99
CA ASN A 123 -15.65 1.49 1.91
C ASN A 123 -16.11 1.00 3.30
N GLY A 124 -15.81 1.75 4.37
CA GLY A 124 -16.28 1.45 5.72
C GLY A 124 -15.50 0.34 6.43
N ARG A 125 -14.34 -0.08 5.89
CA ARG A 125 -13.50 -1.17 6.41
C ARG A 125 -12.29 -0.64 7.20
N ALA A 126 -12.49 0.39 8.04
CA ALA A 126 -11.40 1.03 8.78
C ALA A 126 -10.76 0.11 9.85
N GLU A 127 -11.46 -0.93 10.29
CA GLU A 127 -10.94 -1.98 11.17
C GLU A 127 -9.89 -2.85 10.47
N ALA A 128 -9.90 -2.92 9.14
CA ALA A 128 -8.94 -3.64 8.32
C ALA A 128 -7.65 -2.83 8.06
N ASN A 129 -7.27 -1.95 8.99
CA ASN A 129 -6.05 -1.15 8.88
C ASN A 129 -4.80 -2.01 9.09
N MET A 130 -4.27 -2.52 7.98
CA MET A 130 -3.10 -3.41 7.95
C MET A 130 -1.78 -2.77 8.40
N LEU A 131 -1.73 -1.45 8.56
CA LEU A 131 -0.55 -0.72 9.03
C LEU A 131 -0.58 -0.42 10.53
N ASN A 132 -1.66 -0.76 11.23
CA ASN A 132 -1.75 -0.58 12.68
C ASN A 132 -0.93 -1.66 13.42
N ALA A 133 -0.50 -1.36 14.64
CA ALA A 133 0.30 -2.24 15.49
C ALA A 133 -0.43 -3.50 15.99
N ASN A 134 -1.68 -3.74 15.58
CA ASN A 134 -2.47 -4.90 15.96
C ASN A 134 -1.78 -6.23 15.58
N ASN A 135 -1.93 -7.23 16.43
CA ASN A 135 -1.29 -8.55 16.32
C ASN A 135 -1.71 -9.32 15.06
N HIS A 136 -2.96 -9.16 14.60
CA HIS A 136 -3.44 -9.86 13.40
C HIS A 136 -2.68 -9.51 12.11
N TRP A 137 -1.98 -8.36 12.09
CA TRP A 137 -1.20 -7.88 10.94
C TRP A 137 0.32 -8.01 11.13
N SER A 138 0.76 -8.64 12.22
CA SER A 138 2.19 -8.74 12.56
C SER A 138 3.00 -9.47 11.48
N THR A 139 2.49 -10.60 10.98
CA THR A 139 3.12 -11.34 9.88
C THR A 139 3.19 -10.51 8.60
N PHE A 140 2.09 -9.89 8.20
CA PHE A 140 2.07 -9.00 7.04
C PHE A 140 3.10 -7.88 7.13
N ARG A 141 3.17 -7.17 8.27
CA ARG A 141 4.14 -6.09 8.48
C ARG A 141 5.58 -6.58 8.40
N ARG A 142 5.88 -7.75 8.97
CA ARG A 142 7.23 -8.35 8.89
C ARG A 142 7.62 -8.69 7.44
N VAL A 143 6.69 -9.24 6.66
CA VAL A 143 6.91 -9.54 5.24
C VAL A 143 7.09 -8.26 4.45
N LEU A 144 6.22 -7.26 4.63
CA LEU A 144 6.33 -5.96 3.98
C LEU A 144 7.68 -5.29 4.26
N ASP A 145 8.11 -5.25 5.52
CA ASP A 145 9.43 -4.70 5.89
C ASP A 145 10.58 -5.48 5.25
N SER A 146 10.46 -6.81 5.15
CA SER A 146 11.46 -7.67 4.52
C SER A 146 11.59 -7.36 3.03
N GLU A 147 10.48 -7.32 2.28
CA GLU A 147 10.45 -7.02 0.85
C GLU A 147 10.96 -5.59 0.56
N MET A 148 10.56 -4.63 1.39
CA MET A 148 11.07 -3.25 1.28
C MET A 148 12.58 -3.15 1.52
N LYS A 149 13.15 -3.98 2.40
CA LYS A 149 14.61 -4.04 2.63
C LYS A 149 15.34 -4.83 1.56
N ALA A 150 14.74 -5.86 0.99
CA ALA A 150 15.32 -6.65 -0.09
C ALA A 150 15.50 -5.78 -1.34
N THR A 151 14.45 -5.06 -1.72
CA THR A 151 14.48 -4.12 -2.87
C THR A 151 15.52 -3.01 -2.70
N HIS A 152 15.73 -2.51 -1.47
CA HIS A 152 16.79 -1.52 -1.19
C HIS A 152 18.19 -2.10 -1.41
N ARG A 153 18.47 -3.27 -0.82
CA ARG A 153 19.77 -3.95 -0.94
C ARG A 153 20.12 -4.29 -2.38
N GLU A 154 19.12 -4.71 -3.15
CA GLU A 154 19.28 -5.02 -4.57
C GLU A 154 19.52 -3.74 -5.39
N GLY A 155 18.81 -2.65 -5.09
CA GLY A 155 19.06 -1.34 -5.68
C GLY A 155 20.49 -0.82 -5.43
N GLU A 156 20.96 -0.91 -4.18
CA GLU A 156 22.33 -0.51 -3.81
C GLU A 156 23.39 -1.35 -4.52
N SER A 157 23.19 -2.67 -4.57
CA SER A 157 24.09 -3.59 -5.26
C SER A 157 24.18 -3.28 -6.75
N ARG A 158 23.07 -2.84 -7.37
CA ARG A 158 23.04 -2.44 -8.78
C ARG A 158 23.79 -1.14 -9.04
N THR A 159 23.54 -0.10 -8.25
CA THR A 159 24.27 1.17 -8.39
C THR A 159 25.77 0.98 -8.19
N ARG A 160 26.19 0.04 -7.34
CA ARG A 160 27.60 -0.32 -7.19
C ARG A 160 28.16 -0.99 -8.45
N ARG A 161 27.49 -2.00 -9.01
CA ARG A 161 27.90 -2.68 -10.25
C ARG A 161 27.95 -1.75 -11.46
N GLU A 162 26.99 -0.84 -11.59
CA GLU A 162 26.97 0.17 -12.66
C GLU A 162 28.17 1.12 -12.58
N LYS A 163 28.61 1.48 -11.35
CA LYS A 163 29.82 2.30 -11.15
C LYS A 163 31.10 1.54 -11.46
N GLU A 164 31.20 0.28 -11.05
CA GLU A 164 32.36 -0.59 -11.32
C GLU A 164 32.50 -0.89 -12.84
N ALA A 165 31.41 -1.00 -13.59
CA ALA A 165 31.47 -1.21 -15.05
C ALA A 165 31.93 0.04 -15.82
N ILE A 166 31.56 1.25 -15.38
CA ILE A 166 31.99 2.51 -16.02
C ILE A 166 33.49 2.73 -15.83
N THR A 167 34.06 2.30 -14.70
CA THR A 167 35.49 2.46 -14.43
C THR A 167 36.37 1.54 -15.27
N ASP A 168 35.87 0.38 -15.68
CA ASP A 168 36.64 -0.61 -16.45
C ASP A 168 36.63 -0.30 -17.97
N ASP A 169 35.64 0.47 -18.47
CA ASP A 169 35.53 0.89 -19.88
C ASP A 169 36.30 2.20 -20.18
N GLU A 170 36.88 2.86 -19.17
CA GLU A 170 37.68 4.10 -19.31
C GLU A 170 39.21 3.85 -19.30
N GLU A 171 39.68 2.60 -19.39
CA GLU A 171 41.10 2.21 -19.49
C GLU A 171 41.45 1.59 -20.87
#